data_AF-A0A8I1N976-F1
#
_entry.id   AF-A0A8I1N976-F1
#
_cell.length_a   1.000
_cell.length_b   1.000
_cell.length_c   1.000
_cell.angle_alpha   90.00
_cell.angle_beta   90.00
_cell.angle_gamma   90.00
#
_symmetry.space_group_name_H-M   'P 1'
#
loop_
_entity.id
_entity.type
_entity.pdbx_description
1 polymer ?
#
loop_
_entity_poly.entity_id
_entity_poly.type
_entity_poly.pdbx_seq_one_letter_code
_entity_poly.pdbx_strand_id
1 'polypeptide(L)'
;MNTTTILIFPLDIDDADVFILTAKALGLAVVGASSAMAGPGDKAVDDFIRLPFITDPTFDQALQNALEQHAVTTIHAPHQGVWRHLNTLLKTHPGRFRFTLCRPDPFSATQQRFAPHEAWAASMSSDSSLAGLAAPQAIRPSLSPARYSALHRQFLSIPGDSDVGKLRALCDIARLLPPGDLLEVGCLYGRSAFALGYLARQYTLGSMICVDPWNTAELTDQGAAAAIINVELANTDIDSEKIFRVFLNAAALLDNVGYIRATSEKATGQYEAAIRSGALHSPELGSIPVSGKLSLLHVDANHRYDHVRRDVELWSPYLAEGGWLLLDDYVWAFGDGPRRVGDELLGSPLYDSAFVSGDTLFLRRTGVN
;
A
#
# COMPACT_ATOMS: atom_id res chain seq x y z
N MET A 1 -20.66 -22.71 24.38
CA MET A 1 -20.71 -21.55 23.47
C MET A 1 -21.13 -22.10 22.13
N ASN A 2 -22.19 -21.59 21.49
CA ASN A 2 -22.54 -22.07 20.15
C ASN A 2 -21.43 -21.67 19.19
N THR A 3 -20.74 -22.65 18.63
CA THR A 3 -19.69 -22.45 17.64
C THR A 3 -20.34 -21.92 16.36
N THR A 4 -19.89 -20.77 15.87
CA THR A 4 -20.37 -20.20 14.60
C THR A 4 -19.77 -20.99 13.44
N THR A 5 -20.62 -21.56 12.59
CA THR A 5 -20.22 -22.19 11.32
C THR A 5 -20.70 -21.33 10.16
N ILE A 6 -19.78 -20.93 9.28
CA ILE A 6 -20.08 -20.10 8.11
C ILE A 6 -20.15 -20.97 6.86
N LEU A 7 -21.26 -20.86 6.12
CA LEU A 7 -21.36 -21.34 4.75
C LEU A 7 -20.98 -20.23 3.77
N ILE A 8 -20.07 -20.49 2.84
CA ILE A 8 -19.75 -19.58 1.74
C ILE A 8 -20.36 -20.13 0.45
N PHE A 9 -21.32 -19.42 -0.13
CA PHE A 9 -22.02 -19.85 -1.34
C PHE A 9 -22.37 -18.66 -2.26
N PRO A 10 -21.92 -18.66 -3.53
CA PRO A 10 -21.08 -19.66 -4.17
C PRO A 10 -19.59 -19.49 -3.82
N LEU A 11 -18.88 -20.61 -3.72
CA LEU A 11 -17.45 -20.69 -3.40
C LEU A 11 -16.55 -20.35 -4.58
N ASP A 12 -17.06 -20.50 -5.81
CA ASP A 12 -16.36 -20.25 -7.07
C ASP A 12 -16.13 -18.76 -7.41
N ILE A 13 -16.47 -17.84 -6.51
CA ILE A 13 -16.18 -16.41 -6.68
C ILE A 13 -14.87 -16.05 -6.00
N ASP A 14 -14.01 -15.29 -6.68
CA ASP A 14 -12.68 -14.88 -6.19
C ASP A 14 -12.73 -14.18 -4.82
N ASP A 15 -13.71 -13.31 -4.59
CA ASP A 15 -13.92 -12.64 -3.29
C ASP A 15 -14.14 -13.63 -2.11
N ALA A 16 -14.48 -14.89 -2.38
CA ALA A 16 -14.60 -15.92 -1.36
C ALA A 16 -13.27 -16.23 -0.67
N ASP A 17 -12.13 -16.17 -1.37
CA ASP A 17 -10.83 -16.54 -0.79
C ASP A 17 -10.40 -15.57 0.30
N VAL A 18 -10.61 -14.27 0.07
CA VAL A 18 -10.35 -13.22 1.07
C VAL A 18 -11.21 -13.41 2.31
N PHE A 19 -12.48 -13.78 2.12
CA PHE A 19 -13.39 -14.04 3.23
C PHE A 19 -13.02 -15.33 3.99
N ILE A 20 -12.61 -16.40 3.31
CA ILE A 20 -12.11 -17.64 3.93
C ILE A 20 -10.94 -17.33 4.85
N LEU A 21 -9.94 -16.61 4.36
CA LEU A 21 -8.77 -16.22 5.16
C LEU A 21 -9.18 -15.46 6.42
N THR A 22 -10.12 -14.52 6.28
CA THR A 22 -10.65 -13.74 7.42
C THR A 22 -11.37 -14.64 8.42
N ALA A 23 -12.26 -15.52 7.96
CA ALA A 23 -13.01 -16.42 8.83
C ALA A 23 -12.08 -17.40 9.57
N LYS A 24 -11.07 -17.93 8.89
CA LYS A 24 -10.05 -18.82 9.48
C LYS A 24 -9.18 -18.12 10.50
N ALA A 25 -8.75 -16.88 10.23
CA ALA A 25 -8.01 -16.07 11.20
C ALA A 25 -8.81 -15.79 12.49
N LEU A 26 -10.14 -15.76 12.39
CA LEU A 26 -11.05 -15.66 13.53
C LEU A 26 -11.38 -17.01 14.20
N GLY A 27 -10.79 -18.12 13.72
CA GLY A 27 -11.02 -19.46 14.26
C GLY A 27 -12.41 -20.02 13.96
N LEU A 28 -13.09 -19.53 12.92
CA LEU A 28 -14.43 -19.96 12.55
C LEU A 28 -14.40 -21.20 11.65
N ALA A 29 -15.36 -22.09 11.83
CA ALA A 29 -15.57 -23.22 10.92
C ALA A 29 -16.18 -22.71 9.60
N VAL A 30 -15.62 -23.15 8.47
CA VAL A 30 -15.98 -22.70 7.13
C VAL A 30 -16.39 -23.89 6.27
N VAL A 31 -17.64 -23.88 5.83
CA VAL A 31 -18.16 -24.81 4.81
C VAL A 31 -18.22 -24.07 3.49
N GLY A 32 -17.59 -24.61 2.46
CA GLY A 32 -17.69 -24.11 1.10
C GLY A 32 -18.84 -24.76 0.36
N ALA A 33 -19.56 -24.02 -0.48
CA ALA A 33 -20.55 -24.59 -1.38
C ALA A 33 -20.45 -24.06 -2.79
N SER A 34 -20.69 -24.91 -3.78
CA SER A 34 -20.84 -24.47 -5.18
C SER A 34 -21.87 -25.32 -5.92
N SER A 35 -22.53 -24.71 -6.90
CA SER A 35 -23.34 -25.43 -7.87
C SER A 35 -22.50 -25.97 -9.03
N ALA A 36 -21.40 -25.29 -9.36
CA ALA A 36 -20.56 -25.60 -10.50
C ALA A 36 -19.36 -26.48 -10.15
N MET A 37 -18.71 -26.24 -9.00
CA MET A 37 -17.50 -26.98 -8.63
C MET A 37 -17.81 -28.42 -8.24
N ALA A 38 -16.89 -29.34 -8.58
CA ALA A 38 -16.95 -30.75 -8.18
C ALA A 38 -16.42 -31.00 -6.75
N GLY A 39 -15.61 -30.08 -6.23
CA GLY A 39 -14.96 -30.12 -4.92
C GLY A 39 -14.41 -28.72 -4.58
N PRO A 40 -13.78 -28.53 -3.40
CA PRO A 40 -13.29 -27.20 -3.00
C PRO A 40 -12.03 -26.73 -3.76
N GLY A 41 -11.35 -27.64 -4.48
CA GLY A 41 -10.04 -27.35 -5.07
C GLY A 41 -9.01 -27.07 -3.98
N ASP A 42 -8.19 -26.04 -4.17
CA ASP A 42 -7.17 -25.61 -3.20
C ASP A 42 -7.71 -24.65 -2.13
N LYS A 43 -9.01 -24.38 -2.12
CA LYS A 43 -9.63 -23.43 -1.17
C LYS A 43 -9.63 -24.03 0.24
N ALA A 44 -9.13 -23.26 1.21
CA ALA A 44 -8.94 -23.68 2.60
C ALA A 44 -10.24 -23.70 3.44
N VAL A 45 -11.21 -24.52 3.04
CA VAL A 45 -12.47 -24.77 3.77
C VAL A 45 -12.38 -26.04 4.61
N ASP A 46 -13.16 -26.14 5.69
CA ASP A 46 -13.24 -27.35 6.54
C ASP A 46 -14.06 -28.46 5.90
N ASP A 47 -15.06 -28.09 5.10
CA ASP A 47 -15.96 -29.01 4.44
C ASP A 47 -16.48 -28.40 3.13
N PHE A 48 -16.95 -29.24 2.22
CA PHE A 48 -17.47 -28.82 0.92
C PHE A 48 -18.77 -29.53 0.57
N ILE A 49 -19.76 -28.75 0.15
CA ILE A 49 -21.07 -29.26 -0.29
C ILE A 49 -21.38 -28.80 -1.72
N ARG A 50 -22.11 -29.64 -2.46
CA ARG A 50 -22.72 -29.23 -3.73
C ARG A 50 -24.17 -28.84 -3.49
N LEU A 51 -24.51 -27.61 -3.85
CA LEU A 51 -25.89 -27.13 -3.84
C LEU A 51 -26.39 -26.98 -5.28
N PRO A 52 -27.65 -27.30 -5.60
CA PRO A 52 -28.25 -26.96 -6.90
C PRO A 52 -28.11 -25.46 -7.21
N PHE A 53 -28.28 -25.06 -8.47
CA PHE A 53 -28.40 -23.64 -8.78
C PHE A 53 -29.62 -23.05 -8.06
N ILE A 54 -29.58 -21.78 -7.67
CA ILE A 54 -30.70 -21.11 -6.99
C ILE A 54 -32.02 -21.09 -7.80
N THR A 55 -31.93 -21.35 -9.11
CA THR A 55 -33.08 -21.47 -10.01
C THR A 55 -33.67 -22.88 -10.05
N ASP A 56 -32.98 -23.86 -9.47
CA ASP A 56 -33.44 -25.25 -9.39
C ASP A 56 -34.52 -25.38 -8.28
N PRO A 57 -35.68 -25.99 -8.57
CA PRO A 57 -36.75 -26.16 -7.58
C PRO A 57 -36.34 -26.92 -6.31
N THR A 58 -35.26 -27.72 -6.37
CA THR A 58 -34.75 -28.50 -5.25
C THR A 58 -33.77 -27.73 -4.35
N PHE A 59 -33.33 -26.53 -4.77
CA PHE A 59 -32.33 -25.73 -4.06
C PHE A 59 -32.71 -25.46 -2.60
N ASP A 60 -33.93 -24.97 -2.36
CA ASP A 60 -34.38 -24.56 -1.03
C ASP A 60 -34.35 -25.73 -0.03
N GLN A 61 -34.72 -26.94 -0.48
CA GLN A 61 -34.66 -28.14 0.34
C GLN A 61 -33.20 -28.59 0.57
N ALA A 62 -32.37 -28.54 -0.47
CA ALA A 62 -30.95 -28.87 -0.35
C ALA A 62 -30.23 -27.92 0.62
N LEU A 63 -30.53 -26.62 0.55
CA LEU A 63 -30.01 -25.62 1.47
C LEU A 63 -30.44 -25.91 2.91
N GLN A 64 -31.73 -26.21 3.15
CA GLN A 64 -32.20 -26.54 4.49
C GLN A 64 -31.47 -27.75 5.07
N ASN A 65 -31.33 -28.81 4.28
CA ASN A 65 -30.60 -30.01 4.71
C ASN A 65 -29.14 -29.67 5.05
N ALA A 66 -28.47 -28.85 4.23
CA ALA A 66 -27.10 -28.43 4.48
C ALA A 66 -26.96 -27.59 5.76
N LEU A 67 -27.91 -26.70 6.03
CA LEU A 67 -27.92 -25.89 7.25
C LEU A 67 -27.96 -26.77 8.51
N GLU A 68 -28.82 -27.79 8.50
CA GLU A 68 -28.98 -28.73 9.61
C GLU A 68 -27.77 -29.67 9.74
N GLN A 69 -27.32 -30.27 8.62
CA GLN A 69 -26.24 -31.26 8.61
C GLN A 69 -24.90 -30.68 9.07
N HIS A 70 -24.58 -29.45 8.67
CA HIS A 70 -23.31 -28.81 9.00
C HIS A 70 -23.42 -27.78 10.12
N ALA A 71 -24.59 -27.71 10.79
CA ALA A 71 -24.88 -26.73 11.85
C ALA A 71 -24.54 -25.28 11.43
N VAL A 72 -24.84 -24.92 10.18
CA VAL A 72 -24.54 -23.59 9.63
C VAL A 72 -25.41 -22.55 10.32
N THR A 73 -24.77 -21.57 10.94
CA THR A 73 -25.45 -20.45 11.61
C THR A 73 -25.42 -19.18 10.80
N THR A 74 -24.48 -19.07 9.87
CA THR A 74 -24.19 -17.85 9.11
C THR A 74 -23.89 -18.19 7.65
N ILE A 75 -24.37 -17.38 6.70
CA ILE A 75 -24.05 -17.52 5.27
C ILE A 75 -23.38 -16.25 4.76
N HIS A 76 -22.22 -16.40 4.11
CA HIS A 76 -21.62 -15.38 3.26
C HIS A 76 -21.92 -15.70 1.79
N ALA A 77 -22.57 -14.76 1.09
CA ALA A 77 -22.92 -14.92 -0.31
C ALA A 77 -22.31 -13.79 -1.16
N PRO A 78 -21.17 -14.03 -1.83
CA PRO A 78 -20.50 -13.00 -2.62
C PRO A 78 -21.22 -12.68 -3.93
N HIS A 79 -22.12 -13.54 -4.41
CA HIS A 79 -22.91 -13.31 -5.63
C HIS A 79 -24.21 -12.57 -5.33
N GLN A 80 -24.48 -11.48 -6.07
CA GLN A 80 -25.67 -10.64 -5.84
C GLN A 80 -27.00 -11.39 -5.99
N GLY A 81 -27.12 -12.24 -7.02
CA GLY A 81 -28.34 -13.02 -7.24
C GLY A 81 -28.60 -14.04 -6.13
N VAL A 82 -27.53 -14.69 -5.63
CA VAL A 82 -27.62 -15.69 -4.56
C VAL A 82 -27.97 -15.01 -3.24
N TRP A 83 -27.28 -13.91 -2.92
CA TRP A 83 -27.58 -13.14 -1.72
C TRP A 83 -29.04 -12.68 -1.70
N ARG A 84 -29.57 -12.17 -2.82
CA ARG A 84 -30.98 -11.75 -2.93
C ARG A 84 -31.96 -12.90 -2.75
N HIS A 85 -31.68 -14.07 -3.32
CA HIS A 85 -32.50 -15.26 -3.12
C HIS A 85 -32.53 -15.66 -1.65
N LEU A 86 -31.36 -15.81 -1.00
CA LEU A 86 -31.25 -16.16 0.42
C LEU A 86 -31.96 -15.14 1.33
N ASN A 87 -31.80 -13.84 1.06
CA ASN A 87 -32.50 -12.78 1.79
C ASN A 87 -34.03 -12.85 1.58
N THR A 88 -34.48 -13.29 0.41
CA THR A 88 -35.90 -13.51 0.12
C THR A 88 -36.42 -14.68 0.95
N LEU A 89 -35.71 -15.80 1.00
CA LEU A 89 -36.05 -16.96 1.82
C LEU A 89 -36.18 -16.62 3.31
N LEU A 90 -35.25 -15.83 3.86
CA LEU A 90 -35.32 -15.37 5.25
C LEU A 90 -36.57 -14.52 5.52
N LYS A 91 -37.03 -13.73 4.54
CA LYS A 91 -38.21 -12.87 4.68
C LYS A 91 -39.53 -13.62 4.48
N THR A 92 -39.57 -14.54 3.53
CA THR A 92 -40.81 -15.23 3.14
C THR A 92 -41.05 -16.52 3.91
N HIS A 93 -39.99 -17.16 4.43
CA HIS A 93 -40.07 -18.42 5.16
C HIS A 93 -39.27 -18.40 6.49
N PRO A 94 -39.50 -17.45 7.40
CA PRO A 94 -38.72 -17.28 8.63
C PRO A 94 -38.82 -18.46 9.62
N GLY A 95 -39.86 -19.29 9.51
CA GLY A 95 -39.99 -20.51 10.29
C GLY A 95 -39.12 -21.67 9.78
N ARG A 96 -38.78 -21.67 8.48
CA ARG A 96 -38.04 -22.73 7.80
C ARG A 96 -36.54 -22.45 7.76
N PHE A 97 -36.14 -21.20 7.51
CA PHE A 97 -34.73 -20.82 7.40
C PHE A 97 -34.28 -19.99 8.61
N ARG A 98 -33.25 -20.48 9.31
CA ARG A 98 -32.68 -19.84 10.50
C ARG A 98 -31.18 -19.72 10.35
N PHE A 99 -30.73 -18.66 9.69
CA PHE A 99 -29.32 -18.30 9.58
C PHE A 99 -29.15 -16.78 9.54
N THR A 100 -27.97 -16.31 9.89
CA THR A 100 -27.56 -14.92 9.67
C THR A 100 -26.97 -14.77 8.27
N LEU A 101 -27.55 -13.93 7.43
CA LEU A 101 -26.95 -13.59 6.14
C LEU A 101 -25.99 -12.42 6.32
N CYS A 102 -24.72 -12.60 5.94
CA CYS A 102 -23.70 -11.55 6.02
C CYS A 102 -24.14 -10.30 5.24
N ARG A 103 -23.93 -9.13 5.85
CA ARG A 103 -24.24 -7.81 5.28
C ARG A 103 -22.96 -7.01 5.09
N PRO A 104 -22.96 -6.00 4.21
CA PRO A 104 -24.06 -5.59 3.31
C PRO A 104 -24.26 -6.56 2.12
N ASP A 105 -25.28 -6.33 1.28
CA ASP A 105 -25.40 -7.08 0.02
C ASP A 105 -24.22 -6.75 -0.93
N PRO A 106 -23.82 -7.66 -1.83
CA PRO A 106 -22.64 -7.47 -2.69
C PRO A 106 -22.55 -6.13 -3.45
N PHE A 107 -23.68 -5.58 -3.90
CA PHE A 107 -23.68 -4.27 -4.58
C PHE A 107 -23.33 -3.13 -3.61
N SER A 108 -24.00 -3.08 -2.46
CA SER A 108 -23.70 -2.13 -1.39
C SER A 108 -22.28 -2.32 -0.83
N ALA A 109 -21.81 -3.57 -0.73
CA ALA A 109 -20.44 -3.90 -0.33
C ALA A 109 -19.42 -3.28 -1.29
N THR A 110 -19.68 -3.37 -2.59
CA THR A 110 -18.85 -2.76 -3.62
C THR A 110 -18.83 -1.24 -3.45
N GLN A 111 -19.99 -0.59 -3.33
CA GLN A 111 -20.05 0.85 -3.12
C GLN A 111 -19.29 1.29 -1.85
N GLN A 112 -19.45 0.57 -0.74
CA GLN A 112 -18.74 0.84 0.51
C GLN A 112 -17.23 0.64 0.40
N ARG A 113 -16.77 -0.30 -0.45
CA ARG A 113 -15.34 -0.51 -0.73
C ARG A 113 -14.72 0.68 -1.46
N PHE A 114 -15.47 1.34 -2.33
CA PHE A 114 -14.96 2.46 -3.14
C PHE A 114 -15.18 3.85 -2.51
N ALA A 115 -16.25 4.03 -1.72
CA ALA A 115 -16.64 5.32 -1.16
C ALA A 115 -15.53 6.04 -0.34
N PRO A 116 -14.71 5.37 0.49
CA PRO A 116 -13.62 6.05 1.20
C PRO A 116 -12.59 6.70 0.27
N HIS A 117 -12.33 6.09 -0.89
CA HIS A 117 -11.38 6.63 -1.86
C HIS A 117 -11.95 7.82 -2.64
N GLU A 118 -13.24 7.79 -2.94
CA GLU A 118 -13.95 8.94 -3.53
C GLU A 118 -14.02 10.13 -2.56
N ALA A 119 -14.30 9.86 -1.28
CA ALA A 119 -14.34 10.88 -0.23
C ALA A 119 -12.96 11.52 -0.03
N TRP A 120 -11.89 10.71 0.04
CA TRP A 120 -10.52 11.22 0.13
C TRP A 120 -10.17 12.09 -1.09
N ALA A 121 -10.48 11.63 -2.31
CA ALA A 121 -10.24 12.37 -3.54
C ALA A 121 -10.99 13.71 -3.60
N ALA A 122 -12.24 13.77 -3.12
CA ALA A 122 -13.01 15.00 -3.03
C ALA A 122 -12.36 16.01 -2.05
N SER A 123 -11.73 15.51 -0.97
CA SER A 123 -11.02 16.36 0.00
C SER A 123 -9.75 17.01 -0.58
N MET A 124 -9.15 16.43 -1.63
CA MET A 124 -7.98 16.99 -2.32
C MET A 124 -8.31 18.26 -3.11
N SER A 125 -9.57 18.46 -3.51
CA SER A 125 -10.00 19.64 -4.27
C SER A 125 -10.36 20.85 -3.41
N SER A 126 -10.51 20.67 -2.09
CA SER A 126 -10.97 21.71 -1.16
C SER A 126 -9.84 22.34 -0.35
N ASP A 127 -8.78 21.59 -0.03
CA ASP A 127 -7.78 21.96 0.97
C ASP A 127 -6.34 21.70 0.45
N SER A 128 -5.85 22.55 -0.45
CA SER A 128 -4.43 22.51 -0.86
C SER A 128 -3.62 23.42 0.06
N SER A 129 -2.86 22.84 1.00
CA SER A 129 -1.99 23.55 1.96
C SER A 129 -0.75 24.19 1.32
N LEU A 130 -0.68 24.22 -0.02
CA LEU A 130 0.38 24.85 -0.79
C LEU A 130 0.44 26.38 -0.67
N ALA A 131 -0.53 27.00 0.02
CA ALA A 131 -0.52 28.43 0.29
C ALA A 131 0.74 28.82 1.07
N GLY A 132 1.55 29.70 0.50
CA GLY A 132 2.82 30.15 1.08
C GLY A 132 4.04 29.31 0.71
N LEU A 133 3.86 28.12 0.12
CA LEU A 133 4.99 27.32 -0.39
C LEU A 133 5.42 27.75 -1.79
N ALA A 134 4.51 28.19 -2.66
CA ALA A 134 4.85 28.68 -3.98
C ALA A 134 3.86 29.74 -4.46
N ALA A 135 4.28 30.57 -5.43
CA ALA A 135 3.37 31.48 -6.10
C ALA A 135 2.31 30.69 -6.89
N PRO A 136 1.03 31.11 -6.93
CA PRO A 136 -0.06 30.33 -7.54
C PRO A 136 0.21 29.86 -8.98
N GLN A 137 0.87 30.69 -9.78
CA GLN A 137 1.25 30.40 -11.17
C GLN A 137 2.32 29.32 -11.33
N ALA A 138 3.10 29.05 -10.28
CA ALA A 138 4.12 28.01 -10.28
C ALA A 138 3.55 26.63 -9.87
N ILE A 139 2.28 26.56 -9.46
CA ILE A 139 1.65 25.34 -8.98
C ILE A 139 0.95 24.63 -10.15
N ARG A 140 1.36 23.38 -10.45
CA ARG A 140 0.66 22.57 -11.45
C ARG A 140 -0.79 22.28 -11.00
N PRO A 141 -1.75 22.09 -11.92
CA PRO A 141 -3.13 21.73 -11.58
C PRO A 141 -3.20 20.45 -10.73
N SER A 142 -4.22 20.35 -9.88
CA SER A 142 -4.51 19.10 -9.17
C SER A 142 -4.93 18.00 -10.16
N LEU A 143 -4.76 16.74 -9.79
CA LEU A 143 -5.31 15.62 -10.55
C LEU A 143 -6.85 15.63 -10.49
N SER A 144 -7.49 14.91 -11.40
CA SER A 144 -8.95 14.72 -11.34
C SER A 144 -9.34 13.84 -10.14
N PRO A 145 -10.57 13.95 -9.60
CA PRO A 145 -11.03 13.11 -8.50
C PRO A 145 -10.90 11.60 -8.80
N ALA A 146 -11.13 11.17 -10.05
CA ALA A 146 -10.95 9.79 -10.46
C ALA A 146 -9.50 9.31 -10.34
N ARG A 147 -8.53 10.17 -10.69
CA ARG A 147 -7.09 9.85 -10.57
C ARG A 147 -6.65 9.79 -9.11
N TYR A 148 -7.09 10.72 -8.27
CA TYR A 148 -6.82 10.68 -6.84
C TYR A 148 -7.45 9.46 -6.16
N SER A 149 -8.69 9.11 -6.51
CA SER A 149 -9.36 7.91 -5.98
C SER A 149 -8.62 6.63 -6.38
N ALA A 150 -8.18 6.53 -7.64
CA ALA A 150 -7.37 5.41 -8.11
C ALA A 150 -6.02 5.31 -7.40
N LEU A 151 -5.30 6.44 -7.25
CA LEU A 151 -4.04 6.51 -6.51
C LEU A 151 -4.23 6.05 -5.05
N HIS A 152 -5.21 6.61 -4.35
CA HIS A 152 -5.48 6.29 -2.95
C HIS A 152 -5.87 4.82 -2.75
N ARG A 153 -6.69 4.26 -3.64
CA ARG A 153 -7.04 2.84 -3.62
C ARG A 153 -5.83 1.95 -3.82
N GLN A 154 -5.00 2.24 -4.82
CA GLN A 154 -3.82 1.42 -5.09
C GLN A 154 -2.77 1.55 -3.97
N PHE A 155 -2.55 2.77 -3.48
CA PHE A 155 -1.68 3.04 -2.32
C PHE A 155 -2.09 2.25 -1.07
N LEU A 156 -3.38 2.20 -0.73
CA LEU A 156 -3.86 1.44 0.43
C LEU A 156 -3.86 -0.08 0.22
N SER A 157 -3.79 -0.54 -1.03
CA SER A 157 -3.69 -1.97 -1.34
C SER A 157 -2.26 -2.52 -1.23
N ILE A 158 -1.26 -1.63 -1.25
CA ILE A 158 0.14 -2.01 -1.10
C ILE A 158 0.47 -2.01 0.41
N PRO A 159 0.99 -3.10 0.99
CA PRO A 159 1.36 -3.13 2.40
C PRO A 159 2.45 -2.08 2.73
N GLY A 160 2.54 -1.65 3.99
CA GLY A 160 3.56 -0.71 4.47
C GLY A 160 2.98 0.41 5.34
N ASP A 161 3.85 1.17 6.01
CA ASP A 161 3.47 2.08 7.11
C ASP A 161 3.29 3.55 6.69
N SER A 162 3.44 3.85 5.39
CA SER A 162 3.16 5.18 4.84
C SER A 162 1.66 5.53 4.92
N ASP A 163 1.31 6.57 5.69
CA ASP A 163 -0.08 6.95 5.95
C ASP A 163 -0.72 7.86 4.86
N VAL A 164 -2.03 8.09 4.97
CA VAL A 164 -2.81 8.91 4.02
C VAL A 164 -2.56 10.41 4.13
N GLY A 165 -2.03 10.88 5.27
CA GLY A 165 -1.57 12.25 5.48
C GLY A 165 -0.27 12.52 4.72
N LYS A 166 0.68 11.57 4.75
CA LYS A 166 1.89 11.59 3.92
C LYS A 166 1.52 11.57 2.44
N LEU A 167 0.62 10.68 2.02
CA LEU A 167 0.14 10.65 0.62
C LEU A 167 -0.45 11.99 0.16
N ARG A 168 -1.21 12.67 1.02
CA ARG A 168 -1.75 14.01 0.73
C ARG A 168 -0.62 15.02 0.50
N ALA A 169 0.37 15.07 1.40
CA ALA A 169 1.53 15.94 1.24
C ALA A 169 2.33 15.62 -0.04
N LEU A 170 2.52 14.34 -0.37
CA LEU A 170 3.15 13.92 -1.62
C LEU A 170 2.41 14.45 -2.86
N CYS A 171 1.07 14.34 -2.86
CA CYS A 171 0.24 14.87 -3.94
C CYS A 171 0.37 16.40 -4.09
N ASP A 172 0.50 17.10 -2.98
CA ASP A 172 0.65 18.55 -2.95
C ASP A 172 2.04 18.97 -3.46
N ILE A 173 3.13 18.41 -2.91
CA ILE A 173 4.48 18.79 -3.33
C ILE A 173 4.80 18.36 -4.76
N ALA A 174 4.25 17.26 -5.28
CA ALA A 174 4.45 16.81 -6.67
C ALA A 174 4.06 17.88 -7.70
N ARG A 175 3.12 18.75 -7.33
CA ARG A 175 2.69 19.90 -8.15
C ARG A 175 3.69 21.04 -8.17
N LEU A 176 4.65 21.04 -7.26
CA LEU A 176 5.72 22.03 -7.10
C LEU A 176 7.09 21.54 -7.55
N LEU A 177 7.29 20.23 -7.64
CA LEU A 177 8.61 19.65 -7.90
C LEU A 177 9.22 20.17 -9.22
N PRO A 178 10.51 20.53 -9.25
CA PRO A 178 11.22 20.81 -10.50
C PRO A 178 11.33 19.52 -11.34
N PRO A 179 11.62 19.61 -12.65
CA PRO A 179 11.97 18.43 -13.42
C PRO A 179 13.20 17.72 -12.83
N GLY A 180 13.11 16.41 -12.65
CA GLY A 180 14.18 15.58 -12.08
C GLY A 180 13.64 14.24 -11.59
N ASP A 181 14.53 13.29 -11.39
CA ASP A 181 14.20 11.97 -10.87
C ASP A 181 13.74 12.05 -9.42
N LEU A 182 13.02 11.03 -8.97
CA LEU A 182 12.63 10.86 -7.58
C LEU A 182 13.41 9.67 -7.04
N LEU A 183 13.97 9.77 -5.85
CA LEU A 183 14.72 8.68 -5.23
C LEU A 183 14.21 8.41 -3.82
N GLU A 184 14.00 7.14 -3.51
CA GLU A 184 13.67 6.67 -2.17
C GLU A 184 14.71 5.67 -1.68
N VAL A 185 15.15 5.84 -0.44
CA VAL A 185 16.06 4.94 0.28
C VAL A 185 15.26 4.26 1.38
N GLY A 186 15.15 2.94 1.32
CA GLY A 186 14.19 2.17 2.12
C GLY A 186 12.83 2.18 1.45
N CYS A 187 12.51 1.09 0.75
CA CYS A 187 11.28 1.00 -0.06
C CYS A 187 10.36 -0.10 0.44
N LEU A 188 10.91 -1.14 1.07
CA LEU A 188 10.15 -2.24 1.65
C LEU A 188 9.18 -2.85 0.63
N TYR A 189 7.86 -2.71 0.81
CA TYR A 189 6.82 -3.20 -0.12
C TYR A 189 6.49 -2.23 -1.27
N GLY A 190 7.06 -1.02 -1.28
CA GLY A 190 6.93 -0.05 -2.36
C GLY A 190 5.69 0.86 -2.30
N ARG A 191 5.09 1.03 -1.11
CA ARG A 191 3.85 1.81 -0.95
C ARG A 191 4.02 3.28 -1.32
N SER A 192 5.01 3.95 -0.73
CA SER A 192 5.40 5.34 -1.05
C SER A 192 6.06 5.44 -2.43
N ALA A 193 6.97 4.51 -2.78
CA ALA A 193 7.55 4.42 -4.13
C ALA A 193 6.50 4.42 -5.24
N PHE A 194 5.43 3.62 -5.11
CA PHE A 194 4.34 3.57 -6.07
C PHE A 194 3.65 4.94 -6.21
N ALA A 195 3.35 5.59 -5.09
CA ALA A 195 2.71 6.90 -5.11
C ALA A 195 3.61 7.96 -5.78
N LEU A 196 4.89 7.98 -5.44
CA LEU A 196 5.89 8.87 -6.05
C LEU A 196 6.03 8.61 -7.55
N GLY A 197 6.15 7.35 -7.98
CA GLY A 197 6.23 6.98 -9.39
C GLY A 197 4.97 7.35 -10.17
N TYR A 198 3.79 7.12 -9.60
CA TYR A 198 2.51 7.53 -10.18
C TYR A 198 2.45 9.05 -10.36
N LEU A 199 2.76 9.82 -9.32
CA LEU A 199 2.75 11.28 -9.36
C LEU A 199 3.78 11.83 -10.35
N ALA A 200 4.99 11.27 -10.37
CA ALA A 200 6.04 11.62 -11.33
C ALA A 200 5.56 11.47 -12.77
N ARG A 201 4.87 10.36 -13.08
CA ARG A 201 4.26 10.14 -14.40
C ARG A 201 3.15 11.14 -14.70
N GLN A 202 2.25 11.40 -13.75
CA GLN A 202 1.14 12.34 -13.96
C GLN A 202 1.61 13.79 -14.18
N TYR A 203 2.71 14.18 -13.54
CA TYR A 203 3.27 15.53 -13.61
C TYR A 203 4.47 15.66 -14.55
N THR A 204 4.77 14.62 -15.34
CA THR A 204 5.90 14.59 -16.29
C THR A 204 7.22 15.02 -15.65
N LEU A 205 7.51 14.46 -14.47
CA LEU A 205 8.79 14.61 -13.78
C LEU A 205 9.81 13.62 -14.37
N GLY A 206 10.79 13.18 -13.58
CA GLY A 206 11.74 12.11 -13.95
C GLY A 206 11.27 10.73 -13.52
N SER A 207 12.23 9.80 -13.49
CA SER A 207 11.99 8.42 -13.10
C SER A 207 11.95 8.26 -11.58
N MET A 208 11.23 7.26 -11.08
CA MET A 208 11.26 6.85 -9.68
C MET A 208 12.34 5.77 -9.49
N ILE A 209 13.27 6.01 -8.58
CA ILE A 209 14.42 5.16 -8.31
C ILE A 209 14.35 4.68 -6.87
N CYS A 210 14.21 3.37 -6.70
CA CYS A 210 14.04 2.72 -5.41
C CYS A 210 15.36 2.10 -4.95
N VAL A 211 15.83 2.40 -3.74
CA VAL A 211 17.07 1.84 -3.18
C VAL A 211 16.73 1.06 -1.91
N ASP A 212 16.92 -0.25 -1.96
CA ASP A 212 16.69 -1.13 -0.81
C ASP A 212 17.52 -2.41 -0.97
N PRO A 213 18.18 -2.95 0.07
CA PRO A 213 18.90 -4.21 -0.07
C PRO A 213 17.99 -5.41 -0.32
N TRP A 214 16.74 -5.41 0.18
CA TRP A 214 15.86 -6.58 0.24
C TRP A 214 16.59 -7.86 0.63
N ASN A 215 17.44 -7.76 1.65
CA ASN A 215 18.31 -8.82 2.13
C ASN A 215 18.39 -8.78 3.66
N THR A 216 17.84 -9.80 4.32
CA THR A 216 17.82 -9.91 5.78
C THR A 216 19.23 -9.86 6.40
N ALA A 217 20.27 -10.30 5.67
CA ALA A 217 21.66 -10.27 6.16
C ALA A 217 22.26 -8.86 6.21
N GLU A 218 21.65 -7.88 5.57
CA GLU A 218 22.07 -6.46 5.57
C GLU A 218 21.24 -5.63 6.58
N LEU A 219 20.31 -6.26 7.32
CA LEU A 219 19.56 -5.59 8.37
C LEU A 219 20.45 -5.32 9.58
N THR A 220 20.26 -4.15 10.17
CA THR A 220 20.98 -3.67 11.35
C THR A 220 19.98 -3.12 12.37
N ASP A 221 20.42 -2.96 13.61
CA ASP A 221 19.57 -2.40 14.65
C ASP A 221 19.17 -0.95 14.37
N GLN A 222 18.02 -0.58 14.91
CA GLN A 222 17.41 0.74 14.78
C GLN A 222 17.81 1.66 15.95
N GLY A 223 18.86 1.31 16.69
CA GLY A 223 19.29 1.98 17.92
C GLY A 223 18.67 1.40 19.20
N ALA A 224 19.25 1.75 20.35
CA ALA A 224 18.87 1.18 21.64
C ALA A 224 17.43 1.51 22.07
N ALA A 225 16.91 2.68 21.69
CA ALA A 225 15.54 3.09 22.00
C ALA A 225 14.49 2.20 21.30
N ALA A 226 14.85 1.61 20.15
CA ALA A 226 13.98 0.79 19.33
C ALA A 226 14.05 -0.70 19.70
N ALA A 227 14.36 -1.03 20.96
CA ALA A 227 14.57 -2.41 21.41
C ALA A 227 13.41 -3.35 21.08
N ILE A 228 12.16 -2.88 21.11
CA ILE A 228 10.96 -3.66 20.75
C ILE A 228 10.97 -4.06 19.28
N ILE A 229 11.36 -3.14 18.39
CA ILE A 229 11.44 -3.39 16.95
C ILE A 229 12.68 -4.24 16.62
N ASN A 230 13.79 -4.04 17.33
CA ASN A 230 15.02 -4.81 17.12
C ASN A 230 14.85 -6.32 17.39
N VAL A 231 13.79 -6.74 18.09
CA VAL A 231 13.45 -8.17 18.24
C VAL A 231 13.19 -8.81 16.87
N GLU A 232 12.66 -8.05 15.90
CA GLU A 232 12.38 -8.53 14.55
C GLU A 232 13.64 -8.91 13.77
N LEU A 233 14.83 -8.42 14.16
CA LEU A 233 16.09 -8.86 13.54
C LEU A 233 16.37 -10.36 13.76
N ALA A 234 15.84 -10.92 14.85
CA ALA A 234 15.93 -12.34 15.14
C ALA A 234 14.74 -13.14 14.59
N ASN A 235 13.77 -12.47 13.95
CA ASN A 235 12.58 -13.12 13.42
C ASN A 235 12.90 -13.83 12.09
N THR A 236 13.01 -15.15 12.16
CA THR A 236 13.29 -16.00 10.99
C THR A 236 12.12 -16.11 10.02
N ASP A 237 10.93 -15.62 10.38
CA ASP A 237 9.76 -15.62 9.51
C ASP A 237 9.78 -14.44 8.51
N ILE A 238 10.65 -13.44 8.74
CA ILE A 238 10.85 -12.33 7.80
C ILE A 238 11.64 -12.82 6.58
N ASP A 239 10.92 -12.93 5.47
CA ASP A 239 11.46 -13.33 4.17
C ASP A 239 11.60 -12.10 3.27
N SER A 240 12.81 -11.52 3.21
CA SER A 240 13.08 -10.31 2.42
C SER A 240 12.85 -10.51 0.92
N GLU A 241 12.93 -11.74 0.43
CA GLU A 241 12.64 -12.07 -0.97
C GLU A 241 11.13 -12.06 -1.24
N LYS A 242 10.28 -12.47 -0.29
CA LYS A 242 8.82 -12.25 -0.39
C LYS A 242 8.50 -10.75 -0.40
N ILE A 243 9.16 -9.96 0.45
CA ILE A 243 8.99 -8.50 0.48
C ILE A 243 9.34 -7.90 -0.88
N PHE A 244 10.49 -8.27 -1.45
CA PHE A 244 10.91 -7.83 -2.77
C PHE A 244 9.91 -8.20 -3.88
N ARG A 245 9.39 -9.43 -3.88
CA ARG A 245 8.36 -9.84 -4.86
C ARG A 245 7.08 -9.01 -4.74
N VAL A 246 6.67 -8.64 -3.53
CA VAL A 246 5.52 -7.75 -3.33
C VAL A 246 5.82 -6.34 -3.83
N PHE A 247 7.03 -5.82 -3.60
CA PHE A 247 7.50 -4.57 -4.21
C PHE A 247 7.42 -4.61 -5.74
N LEU A 248 7.93 -5.67 -6.36
CA LEU A 248 7.87 -5.83 -7.83
C LEU A 248 6.43 -5.81 -8.35
N ASN A 249 5.49 -6.46 -7.66
CA ASN A 249 4.08 -6.47 -8.05
C ASN A 249 3.45 -5.06 -8.03
N ALA A 250 3.87 -4.21 -7.08
CA ALA A 250 3.43 -2.82 -7.03
C ALA A 250 4.10 -1.97 -8.12
N ALA A 251 5.43 -2.08 -8.25
CA ALA A 251 6.23 -1.29 -9.18
C ALA A 251 5.91 -1.59 -10.66
N ALA A 252 5.62 -2.85 -11.01
CA ALA A 252 5.33 -3.29 -12.37
C ALA A 252 4.05 -2.68 -12.97
N LEU A 253 3.21 -2.01 -12.17
CA LEU A 253 2.07 -1.23 -12.65
C LEU A 253 2.50 0.09 -13.34
N LEU A 254 3.77 0.47 -13.21
CA LEU A 254 4.35 1.70 -13.72
C LEU A 254 5.53 1.39 -14.63
N ASP A 255 5.73 2.22 -15.66
CA ASP A 255 6.78 2.10 -16.67
C ASP A 255 7.97 3.05 -16.40
N ASN A 256 7.92 3.79 -15.29
CA ASN A 256 8.91 4.78 -14.89
C ASN A 256 9.51 4.50 -13.50
N VAL A 257 9.41 3.27 -13.01
CA VAL A 257 9.99 2.83 -11.72
C VAL A 257 11.13 1.85 -11.99
N GLY A 258 12.30 2.14 -11.43
CA GLY A 258 13.44 1.23 -11.39
C GLY A 258 13.95 1.09 -9.97
N TYR A 259 14.77 0.08 -9.73
CA TYR A 259 15.32 -0.22 -8.42
C TYR A 259 16.82 -0.53 -8.48
N ILE A 260 17.49 -0.27 -7.36
CA ILE A 260 18.86 -0.66 -7.04
C ILE A 260 18.79 -1.56 -5.80
N ARG A 261 18.97 -2.87 -5.99
CA ARG A 261 18.91 -3.86 -4.90
C ARG A 261 20.23 -3.91 -4.14
N ALA A 262 20.46 -2.92 -3.28
CA ALA A 262 21.69 -2.78 -2.50
C ALA A 262 21.46 -1.89 -1.26
N THR A 263 22.40 -1.93 -0.31
CA THR A 263 22.45 -0.91 0.74
C THR A 263 22.67 0.47 0.12
N SER A 264 22.20 1.52 0.80
CA SER A 264 22.34 2.92 0.37
C SER A 264 23.78 3.29 -0.05
N GLU A 265 24.77 2.89 0.74
CA GLU A 265 26.19 3.11 0.42
C GLU A 265 26.62 2.45 -0.89
N LYS A 266 26.30 1.16 -1.08
CA LYS A 266 26.63 0.41 -2.29
C LYS A 266 25.87 0.94 -3.51
N ALA A 267 24.65 1.44 -3.30
CA ALA A 267 23.76 1.92 -4.35
C ALA A 267 24.28 3.19 -5.04
N THR A 268 25.02 4.05 -4.35
CA THR A 268 25.58 5.27 -4.94
C THR A 268 26.46 5.00 -6.17
N GLY A 269 27.37 4.03 -6.11
CA GLY A 269 28.21 3.66 -7.25
C GLY A 269 27.41 3.12 -8.45
N GLN A 270 26.30 2.42 -8.18
CA GLN A 270 25.38 1.94 -9.22
C GLN A 270 24.55 3.08 -9.83
N TYR A 271 24.09 4.02 -9.00
CA TYR A 271 23.39 5.22 -9.45
C TYR A 271 24.29 6.10 -10.32
N GLU A 272 25.54 6.34 -9.91
CA GLU A 272 26.51 7.08 -10.72
C GLU A 272 26.82 6.38 -12.06
N ALA A 273 26.87 5.04 -12.06
CA ALA A 273 27.00 4.30 -13.31
C ALA A 273 25.78 4.49 -14.21
N ALA A 274 24.57 4.48 -13.65
CA ALA A 274 23.32 4.75 -14.36
C ALA A 274 23.26 6.17 -14.92
N ILE A 275 23.77 7.17 -14.18
CA ILE A 275 23.91 8.54 -14.68
C ILE A 275 24.83 8.58 -15.90
N ARG A 276 25.98 7.91 -15.84
CA ARG A 276 26.95 7.88 -16.96
C ARG A 276 26.39 7.17 -18.20
N SER A 277 25.59 6.12 -18.02
CA SER A 277 24.93 5.41 -19.13
C SER A 277 23.65 6.10 -19.61
N GLY A 278 23.07 7.01 -18.81
CA GLY A 278 21.78 7.66 -19.06
C GLY A 278 20.57 6.78 -18.74
N ALA A 279 20.76 5.58 -18.18
CA ALA A 279 19.68 4.67 -17.86
C ALA A 279 20.04 3.74 -16.69
N LEU A 280 19.05 3.46 -15.84
CA LEU A 280 19.10 2.42 -14.81
C LEU A 280 18.37 1.17 -15.33
N HIS A 281 19.04 0.03 -15.26
CA HIS A 281 18.46 -1.26 -15.64
C HIS A 281 18.10 -2.07 -14.40
N SER A 282 16.86 -2.55 -14.36
CA SER A 282 16.31 -3.44 -13.34
C SER A 282 15.81 -4.72 -14.02
N PRO A 283 16.35 -5.91 -13.69
CA PRO A 283 16.07 -7.15 -14.40
C PRO A 283 14.58 -7.44 -14.67
N GLU A 284 13.70 -7.22 -13.70
CA GLU A 284 12.26 -7.52 -13.80
C GLU A 284 11.41 -6.35 -14.32
N LEU A 285 11.91 -5.12 -14.24
CA LEU A 285 11.16 -3.89 -14.60
C LEU A 285 11.64 -3.24 -15.90
N GLY A 286 12.76 -3.69 -16.47
CA GLY A 286 13.36 -3.10 -17.66
C GLY A 286 14.27 -1.93 -17.35
N SER A 287 14.36 -0.95 -18.27
CA SER A 287 15.25 0.19 -18.11
C SER A 287 14.49 1.50 -18.07
N ILE A 288 14.86 2.37 -17.14
CA ILE A 288 14.33 3.73 -17.00
C ILE A 288 15.43 4.76 -17.29
N PRO A 289 15.10 5.93 -17.85
CA PRO A 289 16.07 7.00 -18.02
C PRO A 289 16.50 7.55 -16.64
N VAL A 290 17.77 7.97 -16.52
CA VAL A 290 18.29 8.63 -15.31
C VAL A 290 18.95 9.94 -15.69
N SER A 291 18.50 11.02 -15.07
CA SER A 291 18.99 12.39 -15.31
C SER A 291 20.17 12.77 -14.41
N GLY A 292 20.30 12.10 -13.25
CA GLY A 292 21.30 12.43 -12.23
C GLY A 292 20.98 13.68 -11.41
N LYS A 293 19.75 14.20 -11.53
CA LYS A 293 19.23 15.32 -10.75
C LYS A 293 17.95 14.89 -10.07
N LEU A 294 17.91 14.96 -8.74
CA LEU A 294 16.75 14.60 -7.97
C LEU A 294 15.83 15.81 -7.80
N SER A 295 14.56 15.66 -8.17
CA SER A 295 13.48 16.56 -7.77
C SER A 295 12.98 16.25 -6.37
N LEU A 296 13.07 14.99 -5.94
CA LEU A 296 12.70 14.53 -4.61
C LEU A 296 13.65 13.46 -4.12
N LEU A 297 14.02 13.54 -2.85
CA LEU A 297 14.77 12.53 -2.10
C LEU A 297 13.95 12.14 -0.87
N HIS A 298 13.60 10.86 -0.74
CA HIS A 298 12.92 10.29 0.41
C HIS A 298 13.87 9.34 1.16
N VAL A 299 14.13 9.60 2.44
CA VAL A 299 14.96 8.76 3.30
C VAL A 299 14.06 8.10 4.35
N ASP A 300 13.87 6.79 4.22
CA ASP A 300 12.92 5.95 4.95
C ASP A 300 13.52 4.52 5.19
N ALA A 301 14.81 4.45 5.49
CA ALA A 301 15.53 3.19 5.67
C ALA A 301 15.72 2.82 7.15
N ASN A 302 16.91 3.07 7.70
CA ASN A 302 17.22 2.78 9.10
C ASN A 302 17.06 4.05 9.94
N HIS A 303 16.44 3.92 11.12
CA HIS A 303 16.00 4.99 12.02
C HIS A 303 17.05 5.37 13.06
N ARG A 304 18.26 4.79 13.01
CA ARG A 304 19.39 5.19 13.83
C ARG A 304 20.03 6.44 13.24
N TYR A 305 20.36 7.40 14.09
CA TYR A 305 20.87 8.73 13.71
C TYR A 305 21.98 8.71 12.65
N ASP A 306 22.99 7.85 12.83
CA ASP A 306 24.16 7.75 11.94
C ASP A 306 23.79 7.16 10.57
N HIS A 307 22.86 6.21 10.50
CA HIS A 307 22.36 5.70 9.22
C HIS A 307 21.56 6.77 8.46
N VAL A 308 20.61 7.44 9.12
CA VAL A 308 19.84 8.52 8.50
C VAL A 308 20.76 9.65 8.03
N ARG A 309 21.71 10.08 8.87
CA ARG A 309 22.70 11.10 8.53
C ARG A 309 23.50 10.70 7.29
N ARG A 310 23.95 9.44 7.24
CA ARG A 310 24.73 8.89 6.14
C ARG A 310 23.93 8.89 4.83
N ASP A 311 22.66 8.50 4.86
CA ASP A 311 21.79 8.54 3.69
C ASP A 311 21.60 9.96 3.17
N VAL A 312 21.36 10.93 4.05
CA VAL A 312 21.28 12.35 3.66
C VAL A 312 22.59 12.82 3.01
N GLU A 313 23.75 12.50 3.59
CA GLU A 313 25.05 12.90 3.05
C GLU A 313 25.33 12.29 1.67
N LEU A 314 24.94 11.05 1.44
CA LEU A 314 25.12 10.34 0.18
C LEU A 314 24.26 10.91 -0.94
N TRP A 315 22.98 11.18 -0.65
CA TRP A 315 21.99 11.46 -1.68
C TRP A 315 21.65 12.94 -1.83
N SER A 316 21.79 13.76 -0.77
CA SER A 316 21.51 15.20 -0.84
C SER A 316 22.32 15.95 -1.90
N PRO A 317 23.57 15.58 -2.27
CA PRO A 317 24.30 16.25 -3.34
C PRO A 317 23.60 16.20 -4.71
N TYR A 318 22.75 15.22 -4.96
CA TYR A 318 21.98 15.11 -6.21
C TYR A 318 20.66 15.90 -6.19
N LEU A 319 20.22 16.38 -5.02
CA LEU A 319 18.97 17.11 -4.87
C LEU A 319 19.05 18.50 -5.50
N ALA A 320 18.23 18.72 -6.53
CA ALA A 320 18.16 19.98 -7.25
C ALA A 320 17.55 21.10 -6.39
N GLU A 321 17.88 22.34 -6.74
CA GLU A 321 17.19 23.52 -6.20
C GLU A 321 15.67 23.44 -6.48
N GLY A 322 14.88 23.80 -5.47
CA GLY A 322 13.42 23.65 -5.48
C GLY A 322 12.94 22.20 -5.24
N GLY A 323 13.85 21.23 -5.25
CA GLY A 323 13.56 19.84 -4.89
C GLY A 323 13.31 19.65 -3.40
N TRP A 324 12.75 18.52 -3.02
CA TRP A 324 12.35 18.25 -1.64
C TRP A 324 13.09 17.04 -1.06
N LEU A 325 13.65 17.22 0.14
CA LEU A 325 14.09 16.13 1.01
C LEU A 325 12.95 15.77 1.96
N LEU A 326 12.62 14.50 2.04
CA LEU A 326 11.70 13.92 2.99
C LEU A 326 12.50 13.03 3.94
N LEU A 327 12.40 13.30 5.23
CA LEU A 327 12.93 12.45 6.29
C LEU A 327 11.77 11.75 6.96
N ASP A 328 11.65 10.45 6.71
CA ASP A 328 10.58 9.69 7.31
C ASP A 328 10.81 9.43 8.80
N ASP A 329 9.74 9.15 9.52
CA ASP A 329 9.81 8.85 10.96
C ASP A 329 10.49 9.97 11.78
N TYR A 330 10.32 11.23 11.33
CA TYR A 330 10.68 12.41 12.11
C TYR A 330 9.88 12.49 13.42
N VAL A 331 8.63 12.01 13.41
CA VAL A 331 7.82 11.77 14.60
C VAL A 331 7.62 10.27 14.82
N TRP A 332 8.63 9.61 15.40
CA TRP A 332 8.62 8.16 15.61
C TRP A 332 8.53 7.77 17.09
N ALA A 333 7.77 6.73 17.39
CA ALA A 333 7.56 6.28 18.78
C ALA A 333 8.74 5.47 19.35
N PHE A 334 9.58 4.90 18.48
CA PHE A 334 10.60 3.92 18.88
C PHE A 334 12.02 4.48 18.91
N GLY A 335 12.20 5.77 18.60
CA GLY A 335 13.51 6.41 18.54
C GLY A 335 13.41 7.83 18.01
N ASP A 336 14.56 8.49 17.83
CA ASP A 336 14.60 9.88 17.40
C ASP A 336 15.75 10.20 16.42
N GLY A 337 16.31 9.18 15.76
CA GLY A 337 17.37 9.36 14.78
C GLY A 337 16.98 10.33 13.66
N PRO A 338 15.86 10.10 12.93
CA PRO A 338 15.41 11.04 11.90
C PRO A 338 15.07 12.42 12.45
N ARG A 339 14.47 12.49 13.64
CA ARG A 339 14.20 13.77 14.32
C ARG A 339 15.46 14.59 14.52
N ARG A 340 16.49 13.99 15.11
CA ARG A 340 17.78 14.65 15.37
C ARG A 340 18.44 15.10 14.07
N VAL A 341 18.38 14.26 13.02
CA VAL A 341 18.88 14.64 11.69
C VAL A 341 18.12 15.84 11.14
N GLY A 342 16.79 15.79 11.17
CA GLY A 342 15.91 16.84 10.70
C GLY A 342 16.07 18.16 11.43
N ASP A 343 16.22 18.13 12.76
CA ASP A 343 16.44 19.33 13.60
C ASP A 343 17.73 20.06 13.20
N GLU A 344 18.80 19.33 12.88
CA GLU A 344 20.03 19.91 12.38
C GLU A 344 19.86 20.52 10.98
N LEU A 345 19.05 19.90 10.11
CA LEU A 345 18.77 20.42 8.76
C LEU A 345 17.82 21.63 8.76
N LEU A 346 16.90 21.72 9.71
CA LEU A 346 16.01 22.88 9.89
C LEU A 346 16.78 24.18 10.16
N GLY A 347 17.95 24.08 10.79
CA GLY A 347 18.87 25.22 10.99
C GLY A 347 19.79 25.50 9.81
N SER A 348 19.78 24.67 8.77
CA SER A 348 20.69 24.79 7.63
C SER A 348 20.21 25.83 6.62
N PRO A 349 21.11 26.67 6.06
CA PRO A 349 20.74 27.59 4.98
C PRO A 349 20.36 26.87 3.68
N LEU A 350 20.61 25.56 3.57
CA LEU A 350 20.31 24.76 2.38
C LEU A 350 18.80 24.55 2.15
N TYR A 351 17.96 24.89 3.13
CA TYR A 351 16.52 24.70 3.03
C TYR A 351 15.77 25.99 3.38
N ASP A 352 14.75 26.35 2.58
CA ASP A 352 14.00 27.59 2.72
C ASP A 352 12.52 27.39 3.10
N SER A 353 12.08 26.14 3.20
CA SER A 353 10.73 25.77 3.59
C SER A 353 10.73 24.41 4.26
N ALA A 354 9.92 24.29 5.31
CA ALA A 354 9.78 23.05 6.04
C ALA A 354 8.35 22.88 6.57
N PHE A 355 7.88 21.64 6.61
CA PHE A 355 6.66 21.26 7.32
C PHE A 355 6.68 19.78 7.67
N VAL A 356 5.84 19.38 8.63
CA VAL A 356 5.63 17.97 8.99
C VAL A 356 4.22 17.56 8.56
N SER A 357 4.09 16.39 7.95
CA SER A 357 2.79 15.79 7.61
C SER A 357 2.85 14.29 7.80
N GLY A 358 1.90 13.74 8.55
CA GLY A 358 2.05 12.40 9.12
C GLY A 358 3.20 12.42 10.14
N ASP A 359 4.12 11.48 9.98
CA ASP A 359 5.38 11.35 10.73
C ASP A 359 6.60 11.93 9.99
N THR A 360 6.45 12.33 8.72
CA THR A 360 7.56 12.75 7.86
C THR A 360 7.83 14.27 7.94
N LEU A 361 9.12 14.64 8.00
CA LEU A 361 9.57 16.01 7.80
C LEU A 361 9.88 16.27 6.31
N PHE A 362 9.31 17.34 5.77
CA PHE A 362 9.52 17.80 4.40
C PHE A 362 10.38 19.07 4.42
N LEU A 363 11.45 19.10 3.61
CA LEU A 363 12.39 20.21 3.52
C LEU A 363 12.64 20.58 2.05
N ARG A 364 12.39 21.83 1.64
CA ARG A 364 12.66 22.29 0.28
C ARG A 364 14.08 22.82 0.15
N ARG A 365 14.85 22.26 -0.80
CA ARG A 365 16.19 22.69 -1.16
C ARG A 365 16.14 24.08 -1.77
N THR A 366 16.98 24.99 -1.27
CA THR A 366 17.21 26.29 -1.89
C THR A 366 18.65 26.38 -2.41
N GLY A 367 18.86 27.14 -3.48
CA GLY A 367 20.19 27.42 -3.98
C GLY A 367 20.90 28.33 -2.99
N VAL A 368 21.83 27.77 -2.22
CA VAL A 368 22.82 28.60 -1.51
C VAL A 368 24.02 28.71 -2.44
N ASN A 369 24.26 29.92 -2.95
CA ASN A 369 25.51 30.29 -3.61
C ASN A 369 26.73 29.97 -2.75
#